data_AF-A0A5M5D7K9-F1
#
_entry.id   AF-A0A5M5D7K9-F1
#
_cell.length_a   1.000
_cell.length_b   1.000
_cell.length_c   1.000
_cell.angle_alpha   90.00
_cell.angle_beta   90.00
_cell.angle_gamma   90.00
#
_symmetry.space_group_name_H-M   'P 1'
#
loop_
_entity.id
_entity.type
_entity.pdbx_description
1 polymer ?
#
loop_
_entity_poly.entity_id
_entity_poly.type
_entity_poly.pdbx_seq_one_letter_code
_entity_poly.pdbx_strand_id
1 'polypeptide(L)'
;MDFRTQIELPVGLPPITHAGQILMMGSCFVQNIGNFLKDAKFQLDLNPFGILYNPSSLSAVLIEILKRKVYKRGDLFFHNDLWHSPMHHGLFSGPTLESTLQNINIRLLQVHQAMQKLDWLMLTFGTAYVYEQKETGKVVSNCHKLPENKFNRRLLSVEEIVEDYTALITEMAARNPELKWLFTVSPIRHIRDGMHANQLSKSTLLLAIDRLQQLFPERVFYFPSYEIILDELRDYRFYADDMLHPSPLAIRYLWERFSETFFSPETKQVIVAVQDIRRDLAHKPFHPESEAYQRFLGQIVLKIERLIGKYPYLDFQKETELCHMRLNP
;
A
#
# COMPACT_ATOMS: atom_id res chain seq x y z
N MET A 1 -24.09 0.13 -28.31
CA MET A 1 -24.03 1.24 -27.34
C MET A 1 -23.04 0.82 -26.27
N ASP A 2 -21.97 1.60 -26.05
CA ASP A 2 -21.08 1.33 -24.91
C ASP A 2 -21.76 1.88 -23.66
N PHE A 3 -21.97 1.01 -22.66
CA PHE A 3 -22.65 1.37 -21.42
C PHE A 3 -21.66 1.82 -20.33
N ARG A 4 -20.37 1.93 -20.65
CA ARG A 4 -19.34 2.42 -19.73
C ARG A 4 -18.78 3.76 -20.20
N THR A 5 -18.60 4.67 -19.24
CA THR A 5 -17.76 5.87 -19.42
C THR A 5 -16.37 5.52 -18.88
N GLN A 6 -15.50 5.03 -19.76
CA GLN A 6 -14.15 4.64 -19.34
C GLN A 6 -13.36 5.87 -18.93
N ILE A 7 -12.70 5.80 -17.76
CA ILE A 7 -11.76 6.85 -17.34
C ILE A 7 -10.52 6.77 -18.23
N GLU A 8 -10.08 7.91 -18.75
CA GLU A 8 -8.81 8.03 -19.45
C GLU A 8 -7.66 7.74 -18.49
N LEU A 9 -6.88 6.70 -18.80
CA LEU A 9 -5.71 6.38 -18.00
C LEU A 9 -4.56 7.32 -18.35
N PRO A 10 -3.75 7.74 -17.36
CA PRO A 10 -2.51 8.43 -17.63
C PRO A 10 -1.62 7.62 -18.59
N VAL A 11 -1.05 8.29 -19.58
CA VAL A 11 -0.16 7.68 -20.58
C VAL A 11 1.27 8.18 -20.39
N GLY A 12 2.25 7.37 -20.79
CA GLY A 12 3.67 7.76 -20.73
C GLY A 12 4.25 7.84 -19.33
N LEU A 13 3.59 7.25 -18.32
CA LEU A 13 4.13 7.20 -16.97
C LEU A 13 5.35 6.26 -16.90
N PRO A 14 6.32 6.50 -16.00
CA PRO A 14 7.44 5.59 -15.82
C PRO A 14 6.95 4.18 -15.43
N PRO A 15 7.52 3.11 -16.02
CA PRO A 15 7.05 1.76 -15.76
C PRO A 15 7.43 1.28 -14.35
N ILE A 16 6.56 0.49 -13.75
CA ILE A 16 6.85 -0.26 -12.51
C ILE A 16 7.36 -1.65 -12.93
N THR A 17 8.48 -2.09 -12.35
CA THR A 17 9.12 -3.37 -12.68
C THR A 17 9.46 -4.16 -11.42
N HIS A 18 9.67 -5.47 -11.56
CA HIS A 18 10.07 -6.37 -10.46
C HIS A 18 11.46 -6.06 -9.88
N ALA A 19 12.31 -5.37 -10.63
CA ALA A 19 13.63 -4.98 -10.16
C ALA A 19 13.57 -3.82 -9.15
N GLY A 20 12.53 -2.99 -9.25
CA GLY A 20 12.39 -1.79 -8.42
C GLY A 20 11.86 -2.08 -7.02
N GLN A 21 12.31 -1.31 -6.04
CA GLN A 21 11.83 -1.36 -4.67
C GLN A 21 10.66 -0.40 -4.46
N ILE A 22 9.58 -0.92 -3.90
CA ILE A 22 8.33 -0.21 -3.71
C ILE A 22 8.04 -0.11 -2.21
N LEU A 23 7.68 1.09 -1.76
CA LEU A 23 7.02 1.31 -0.47
C LEU A 23 5.59 1.79 -0.75
N MET A 24 4.60 1.05 -0.24
CA MET A 24 3.19 1.44 -0.30
C MET A 24 2.66 1.75 1.09
N MET A 25 2.03 2.92 1.25
CA MET A 25 1.43 3.34 2.53
C MET A 25 0.06 3.98 2.30
N GLY A 26 -0.87 3.80 3.23
CA GLY A 26 -2.15 4.49 3.15
C GLY A 26 -3.32 3.76 3.77
N SER A 27 -4.51 4.11 3.27
CA SER A 27 -5.79 3.52 3.70
C SER A 27 -5.82 1.99 3.50
N CYS A 28 -6.82 1.31 4.05
CA CYS A 28 -7.02 -0.13 3.85
C CYS A 28 -7.06 -0.53 2.36
N PHE A 29 -7.50 0.36 1.46
CA PHE A 29 -7.52 0.11 0.01
C PHE A 29 -6.14 -0.24 -0.56
N VAL A 30 -5.05 0.32 -0.01
CA VAL A 30 -3.69 0.06 -0.49
C VAL A 30 -3.32 -1.43 -0.41
N GLN A 31 -3.93 -2.17 0.53
CA GLN A 31 -3.69 -3.59 0.69
C GLN A 31 -4.17 -4.41 -0.50
N ASN A 32 -5.21 -3.97 -1.21
CA ASN A 32 -5.73 -4.69 -2.36
C ASN A 32 -4.68 -4.79 -3.47
N ILE A 33 -4.22 -3.64 -3.97
CA ILE A 33 -3.21 -3.58 -5.04
C ILE A 33 -1.84 -4.07 -4.53
N GLY A 34 -1.48 -3.72 -3.28
CA GLY A 34 -0.25 -4.20 -2.67
C GLY A 34 -0.18 -5.73 -2.56
N ASN A 35 -1.29 -6.40 -2.26
CA ASN A 35 -1.33 -7.85 -2.24
C ASN A 35 -1.17 -8.45 -3.64
N PHE A 36 -1.79 -7.88 -4.69
CA PHE A 36 -1.53 -8.33 -6.08
C PHE A 36 -0.06 -8.18 -6.47
N LEU A 37 0.59 -7.08 -6.09
CA LEU A 37 2.02 -6.87 -6.34
C LEU A 37 2.89 -7.91 -5.60
N LYS A 38 2.61 -8.18 -4.31
CA LYS A 38 3.32 -9.25 -3.56
C LYS A 38 3.13 -10.62 -4.18
N ASP A 39 1.88 -10.92 -4.54
CA ASP A 39 1.46 -12.14 -5.20
C ASP A 39 2.11 -12.34 -6.58
N ALA A 40 2.45 -11.23 -7.23
CA ALA A 40 3.19 -11.18 -8.48
C ALA A 40 4.72 -11.03 -8.28
N LYS A 41 5.22 -11.20 -7.04
CA LYS A 41 6.64 -11.19 -6.67
C LYS A 41 7.39 -9.85 -6.86
N PHE A 42 6.68 -8.72 -6.81
CA PHE A 42 7.34 -7.41 -6.74
C PHE A 42 8.02 -7.22 -5.38
N GLN A 43 9.14 -6.50 -5.36
CA GLN A 43 9.83 -6.11 -4.13
C GLN A 43 9.05 -4.98 -3.45
N LEU A 44 8.12 -5.36 -2.58
CA LEU A 44 7.19 -4.44 -1.95
C LEU A 44 7.26 -4.49 -0.42
N ASP A 45 7.42 -3.31 0.18
CA ASP A 45 7.03 -3.06 1.55
C ASP A 45 5.64 -2.38 1.63
N LEU A 46 4.71 -2.97 2.38
CA LEU A 46 3.30 -2.56 2.42
C LEU A 46 2.88 -2.21 3.85
N ASN A 47 2.46 -0.95 4.06
CA ASN A 47 1.98 -0.39 5.32
C ASN A 47 2.87 -0.74 6.52
N PRO A 48 4.13 -0.26 6.58
CA PRO A 48 5.04 -0.58 7.68
C PRO A 48 4.58 -0.16 9.07
N PHE A 49 3.64 0.79 9.14
CA PHE A 49 3.07 1.33 10.38
C PHE A 49 1.60 0.87 10.55
N GLY A 50 1.15 -0.03 9.68
CA GLY A 50 -0.24 -0.38 9.46
C GLY A 50 -0.99 0.68 8.67
N ILE A 51 -2.33 0.64 8.73
CA ILE A 51 -3.19 1.52 7.92
C ILE A 51 -3.14 2.95 8.45
N LEU A 52 -2.82 3.91 7.58
CA LEU A 52 -2.80 5.35 7.85
C LEU A 52 -3.64 6.06 6.81
N TYR A 53 -4.69 6.79 7.21
CA TYR A 53 -5.68 7.29 6.26
C TYR A 53 -5.42 8.70 5.75
N ASN A 54 -4.84 9.59 6.56
CA ASN A 54 -4.77 11.01 6.24
C ASN A 54 -3.35 11.46 5.84
N PRO A 55 -3.23 12.51 5.00
CA PRO A 55 -1.95 13.02 4.53
C PRO A 55 -0.97 13.39 5.64
N SER A 56 -1.40 14.09 6.68
CA SER A 56 -0.52 14.55 7.76
C SER A 56 0.08 13.38 8.56
N SER A 57 -0.70 12.32 8.80
CA SER A 57 -0.20 11.13 9.49
C SER A 57 0.83 10.37 8.66
N LEU A 58 0.61 10.29 7.34
CA LEU A 58 1.55 9.68 6.41
C LEU A 58 2.85 10.48 6.32
N SER A 59 2.75 11.81 6.18
CA SER A 59 3.93 12.71 6.18
C SER A 59 4.71 12.60 7.49
N ALA A 60 4.04 12.68 8.63
CA ALA A 60 4.68 12.56 9.94
C ALA A 60 5.47 11.25 10.08
N VAL A 61 4.89 10.11 9.68
CA VAL A 61 5.57 8.82 9.71
C VAL A 61 6.77 8.78 8.75
N LEU A 62 6.64 9.31 7.53
CA LEU A 62 7.74 9.40 6.57
C LEU A 62 8.90 10.24 7.14
N ILE A 63 8.60 11.37 7.77
CA ILE A 63 9.60 12.20 8.46
C ILE A 63 10.27 11.43 9.60
N GLU A 64 9.52 10.68 10.40
CA GLU A 64 10.08 9.85 11.48
C GLU A 64 11.01 8.75 10.94
N ILE A 65 10.65 8.12 9.82
CA ILE A 65 11.51 7.17 9.11
C ILE A 65 12.78 7.88 8.65
N LEU A 66 12.69 9.03 7.98
CA LEU A 66 13.85 9.77 7.46
C LEU A 66 14.82 10.23 8.55
N LYS A 67 14.27 10.59 9.73
CA LYS A 67 15.03 11.02 10.91
C LYS A 67 15.50 9.86 11.79
N ARG A 68 15.19 8.61 11.42
CA ARG A 68 15.52 7.40 12.19
C ARG A 68 15.06 7.54 13.65
N LYS A 69 13.80 7.95 13.85
CA LYS A 69 13.23 8.13 15.19
C LYS A 69 13.37 6.83 16.00
N VAL A 70 13.73 6.97 17.27
CA VAL A 70 13.69 5.88 18.25
C VAL A 70 12.54 6.16 19.21
N TYR A 71 11.49 5.34 19.14
CA TYR A 71 10.35 5.38 20.04
C TYR A 71 10.77 4.96 21.45
N LYS A 72 10.27 5.71 22.44
CA LYS A 72 10.54 5.51 23.87
C LYS A 72 9.21 5.34 24.63
N ARG A 73 9.30 5.06 25.93
CA ARG A 73 8.14 4.92 26.83
C ARG A 73 7.13 6.08 26.68
N GLY A 74 7.60 7.31 26.56
CA GLY A 74 6.74 8.50 26.44
C GLY A 74 6.02 8.64 25.10
N ASP A 75 6.39 7.87 24.08
CA ASP A 75 5.69 7.84 22.79
C ASP A 75 4.49 6.87 22.80
N LEU A 76 4.38 6.03 23.83
CA LEU A 76 3.34 5.02 23.96
C LEU A 76 2.40 5.34 25.13
N PHE A 77 1.17 4.85 25.05
CA PHE A 77 0.19 4.94 26.12
C PHE A 77 -0.48 3.57 26.34
N PHE A 78 -0.93 3.32 27.57
CA PHE A 78 -1.62 2.09 27.92
C PHE A 78 -3.13 2.31 27.91
N HIS A 79 -3.88 1.45 27.21
CA HIS A 79 -5.33 1.49 27.14
C HIS A 79 -5.87 0.11 26.77
N ASN A 80 -7.01 -0.32 27.33
CA ASN A 80 -7.63 -1.63 27.07
C ASN A 80 -6.62 -2.79 27.10
N ASP A 81 -5.82 -2.85 28.17
CA ASP A 81 -4.82 -3.90 28.43
C ASP A 81 -3.68 -4.01 27.42
N LEU A 82 -3.49 -2.99 26.56
CA LEU A 82 -2.43 -2.95 25.56
C LEU A 82 -1.68 -1.62 25.59
N TRP A 83 -0.42 -1.68 25.17
CA TRP A 83 0.42 -0.53 24.86
C TRP A 83 0.23 -0.14 23.40
N HIS A 84 -0.01 1.14 23.17
CA HIS A 84 -0.33 1.71 21.86
C HIS A 84 0.60 2.86 21.51
N SER A 85 0.86 3.03 20.22
CA SER A 85 1.44 4.26 19.68
C SER A 85 0.37 5.06 18.92
N PRO A 86 0.22 6.38 19.14
CA PRO A 86 -0.73 7.21 18.40
C PRO A 86 -0.50 7.23 16.88
N MET A 87 0.73 6.93 16.44
CA MET A 87 1.15 6.93 15.03
C MET A 87 1.10 5.55 14.36
N HIS A 88 0.70 4.50 15.08
CA HIS A 88 0.67 3.14 14.55
C HIS A 88 -0.74 2.55 14.59
N HIS A 89 -1.04 1.67 13.63
CA HIS A 89 -2.26 0.88 13.64
C HIS A 89 -2.32 -0.05 14.86
N GLY A 90 -3.53 -0.46 15.26
CA GLY A 90 -3.76 -1.37 16.38
C GLY A 90 -2.98 -2.69 16.32
N LEU A 91 -2.58 -3.14 15.12
CA LEU A 91 -1.75 -4.33 14.88
C LEU A 91 -0.35 -4.24 15.51
N PHE A 92 0.13 -3.05 15.82
CA PHE A 92 1.41 -2.83 16.51
C PHE A 92 1.26 -2.81 18.03
N SER A 93 0.04 -2.83 18.54
CA SER A 93 -0.21 -2.78 19.98
C SER A 93 0.15 -4.12 20.61
N GLY A 94 0.73 -4.08 21.81
CA GLY A 94 1.17 -5.29 22.50
C GLY A 94 0.90 -5.25 24.00
N PRO A 95 0.92 -6.41 24.66
CA PRO A 95 0.60 -6.52 26.09
C PRO A 95 1.68 -5.90 26.99
N THR A 96 2.93 -5.80 26.52
CA THR A 96 4.04 -5.21 27.28
C THR A 96 4.65 -4.03 26.55
N LEU A 97 5.13 -3.05 27.32
CA LEU A 97 5.76 -1.85 26.78
C LEU A 97 7.00 -2.21 25.97
N GLU A 98 7.83 -3.10 26.52
CA GLU A 98 9.13 -3.47 25.97
C GLU A 98 8.98 -4.16 24.61
N SER A 99 8.08 -5.15 24.51
CA SER A 99 7.84 -5.85 23.24
C SER A 99 7.23 -4.93 22.17
N THR A 100 6.35 -4.02 22.59
CA THR A 100 5.71 -3.06 21.68
C THR A 100 6.73 -2.05 21.13
N LEU A 101 7.57 -1.48 22.00
CA LEU A 101 8.66 -0.60 21.60
C LEU A 101 9.67 -1.31 20.70
N GLN A 102 10.02 -2.55 21.03
CA GLN A 102 10.96 -3.33 20.23
C GLN A 102 10.40 -3.57 18.82
N ASN A 103 9.15 -4.02 18.70
CA ASN A 103 8.50 -4.24 17.42
C ASN A 103 8.47 -2.97 16.56
N ILE A 104 8.02 -1.84 17.13
CA ILE A 104 7.96 -0.54 16.45
C ILE A 104 9.36 -0.10 15.99
N ASN A 105 10.36 -0.13 16.87
CA ASN A 105 11.69 0.36 16.55
C ASN A 105 12.43 -0.52 15.53
N ILE A 106 12.30 -1.85 15.63
CA ILE A 106 12.83 -2.78 14.62
C ILE A 106 12.20 -2.47 13.28
N ARG A 107 10.87 -2.30 13.26
CA ARG A 107 10.16 -2.06 12.01
C ARG A 107 10.54 -0.75 11.35
N LEU A 108 10.61 0.34 12.13
CA LEU A 108 11.05 1.65 11.64
C LEU A 108 12.47 1.58 11.07
N LEU A 109 13.39 0.90 11.77
CA LEU A 109 14.77 0.76 11.31
C LEU A 109 14.87 0.02 9.97
N GLN A 110 14.09 -1.06 9.79
CA GLN A 110 14.04 -1.80 8.53
C GLN A 110 13.59 -0.91 7.36
N VAL A 111 12.53 -0.11 7.56
CA VAL A 111 12.05 0.81 6.51
C VAL A 111 13.09 1.89 6.23
N HIS A 112 13.67 2.49 7.28
CA HIS A 112 14.70 3.51 7.16
C HIS A 112 15.88 3.03 6.30
N GLN A 113 16.34 1.79 6.51
CA GLN A 113 17.42 1.19 5.73
C GLN A 113 17.04 0.96 4.25
N ALA A 114 15.76 0.71 3.95
CA ALA A 114 15.27 0.53 2.59
C ALA A 114 15.05 1.86 1.84
N MET A 115 14.83 2.99 2.55
CA MET A 115 14.45 4.28 1.94
C MET A 115 15.38 4.75 0.82
N GLN A 116 16.69 4.52 0.95
CA GLN A 116 17.68 4.98 -0.04
C GLN A 116 17.61 4.22 -1.37
N LYS A 117 17.00 3.03 -1.37
CA LYS A 117 16.90 2.14 -2.53
C LYS A 117 15.51 2.16 -3.18
N LEU A 118 14.58 2.96 -2.65
CA LEU A 118 13.23 3.02 -3.16
C LEU A 118 13.20 3.64 -4.56
N ASP A 119 12.56 2.96 -5.50
CA ASP A 119 12.23 3.49 -6.81
C ASP A 119 10.85 4.17 -6.78
N TRP A 120 9.93 3.61 -5.98
CA TRP A 120 8.55 4.09 -5.86
C TRP A 120 8.11 4.21 -4.40
N LEU A 121 7.57 5.38 -4.07
CA LEU A 121 6.74 5.59 -2.89
C LEU A 121 5.29 5.82 -3.34
N MET A 122 4.41 4.89 -3.02
CA MET A 122 3.00 4.97 -3.41
C MET A 122 2.12 5.23 -2.20
N LEU A 123 1.35 6.32 -2.25
CA LEU A 123 0.52 6.79 -1.15
C LEU A 123 -0.95 6.77 -1.51
N THR A 124 -1.75 6.09 -0.70
CA THR A 124 -3.21 6.04 -0.83
C THR A 124 -3.87 6.87 0.26
N PHE A 125 -4.36 8.07 -0.09
CA PHE A 125 -5.09 8.91 0.85
C PHE A 125 -6.54 8.43 1.02
N GLY A 126 -6.94 8.16 2.26
CA GLY A 126 -8.29 7.76 2.64
C GLY A 126 -9.19 8.94 2.95
N THR A 127 -8.70 9.92 3.71
CA THR A 127 -9.49 11.06 4.18
C THR A 127 -8.59 12.28 4.44
N ALA A 128 -9.11 13.48 4.24
CA ALA A 128 -8.47 14.74 4.62
C ALA A 128 -8.82 15.12 6.07
N TYR A 129 -9.70 14.37 6.73
CA TYR A 129 -9.98 14.58 8.15
C TYR A 129 -8.87 14.00 9.03
N VAL A 130 -8.46 14.80 10.00
CA VAL A 130 -7.49 14.43 11.03
C VAL A 130 -8.15 14.42 12.40
N TYR A 131 -7.57 13.65 13.31
CA TYR A 131 -7.85 13.72 14.74
C TYR A 131 -6.61 14.26 15.43
N GLU A 132 -6.77 15.35 16.16
CA GLU A 132 -5.73 16.00 16.95
C GLU A 132 -5.99 15.76 18.43
N GLN A 133 -4.99 15.27 19.16
CA GLN A 133 -5.11 15.16 20.62
C GLN A 133 -5.23 16.54 21.25
N LYS A 134 -6.26 16.78 22.05
CA LYS A 134 -6.49 18.08 22.70
C LYS A 134 -5.35 18.49 23.62
N GLU A 135 -4.74 17.54 24.32
CA GLU A 135 -3.67 17.79 25.28
C GLU A 135 -2.37 18.24 24.63
N THR A 136 -2.06 17.74 23.43
CA THR A 136 -0.76 17.96 22.77
C THR A 136 -0.84 18.77 21.48
N GLY A 137 -2.05 18.96 20.93
CA GLY A 137 -2.27 19.54 19.60
C GLY A 137 -1.76 18.67 18.44
N LYS A 138 -1.26 17.46 18.72
CA LYS A 138 -0.66 16.60 17.68
C LYS A 138 -1.71 15.77 16.97
N VAL A 139 -1.61 15.69 15.64
CA VAL A 139 -2.36 14.73 14.83
C VAL A 139 -1.96 13.30 15.22
N VAL A 140 -2.96 12.43 15.31
CA VAL A 140 -2.77 10.99 15.53
C VAL A 140 -3.29 10.22 14.32
N SER A 141 -2.64 9.10 14.03
CA SER A 141 -3.10 8.21 12.96
C SER A 141 -4.18 7.24 13.43
N ASN A 142 -4.19 6.91 14.72
CA ASN A 142 -5.17 6.01 15.31
C ASN A 142 -5.55 6.46 16.73
N CYS A 143 -6.85 6.56 17.00
CA CYS A 143 -7.36 6.93 18.33
C CYS A 143 -7.38 5.75 19.31
N HIS A 144 -7.15 4.51 18.85
CA HIS A 144 -7.14 3.27 19.64
C HIS A 144 -8.34 3.12 20.57
N LYS A 145 -9.54 3.48 20.08
CA LYS A 145 -10.81 3.45 20.83
C LYS A 145 -10.84 4.34 22.08
N LEU A 146 -9.90 5.28 22.22
CA LEU A 146 -9.99 6.32 23.24
C LEU A 146 -11.26 7.17 23.05
N PRO A 147 -11.81 7.75 24.14
CA PRO A 147 -13.00 8.59 24.06
C PRO A 147 -12.85 9.74 23.07
N GLU A 148 -13.89 9.98 22.26
CA GLU A 148 -13.89 11.00 21.20
C GLU A 148 -13.64 12.42 21.73
N ASN A 149 -14.08 12.70 22.97
CA ASN A 149 -13.88 14.00 23.60
C ASN A 149 -12.40 14.34 23.87
N LYS A 150 -11.46 13.40 23.73
CA LYS A 150 -10.00 13.64 23.81
C LYS A 150 -9.42 14.23 22.52
N PHE A 151 -10.20 14.26 21.45
CA PHE A 151 -9.71 14.67 20.14
C PHE A 151 -10.50 15.87 19.60
N ASN A 152 -9.80 16.72 18.86
CA ASN A 152 -10.40 17.65 17.93
C ASN A 152 -10.35 17.02 16.55
N ARG A 153 -11.51 16.94 15.89
CA ARG A 153 -11.59 16.47 14.50
C ARG A 153 -11.70 17.68 13.59
N ARG A 154 -10.82 17.79 12.59
CA ARG A 154 -10.90 18.87 11.59
C ARG A 154 -10.53 18.36 10.20
N LEU A 155 -10.99 19.10 9.19
CA LEU A 155 -10.60 18.88 7.81
C LEU A 155 -9.29 19.64 7.56
N LEU A 156 -8.29 18.99 6.97
CA LEU A 156 -7.10 19.66 6.46
C LEU A 156 -7.49 20.56 5.28
N SER A 157 -6.85 21.72 5.16
CA SER A 157 -6.90 22.52 3.94
C SER A 157 -6.04 21.92 2.83
N VAL A 158 -6.28 22.34 1.58
CA VAL A 158 -5.45 21.96 0.44
C VAL A 158 -4.02 22.47 0.65
N GLU A 159 -3.89 23.71 1.11
CA GLU A 159 -2.63 24.41 1.36
C GLU A 159 -1.78 23.69 2.41
N GLU A 160 -2.37 23.27 3.54
CA GLU A 160 -1.67 22.50 4.56
C GLU A 160 -1.05 21.21 3.99
N ILE A 161 -1.80 20.50 3.13
CA ILE A 161 -1.31 19.26 2.52
C ILE A 161 -0.19 19.57 1.52
N VAL A 162 -0.39 20.57 0.66
CA VAL A 162 0.57 20.94 -0.39
C VAL A 162 1.88 21.43 0.21
N GLU A 163 1.85 22.28 1.24
CA GLU A 163 3.05 22.78 1.91
C GLU A 163 3.86 21.66 2.58
N ASP A 164 3.18 20.80 3.35
CA ASP A 164 3.79 19.65 4.03
C ASP A 164 4.45 18.69 3.01
N TYR A 165 3.73 18.32 1.96
CA TYR A 165 4.25 17.39 0.96
C TYR A 165 5.29 18.01 0.03
N THR A 166 5.23 19.32 -0.24
CA THR A 166 6.28 20.02 -0.99
C THR A 166 7.61 19.95 -0.23
N ALA A 167 7.58 20.21 1.08
CA ALA A 167 8.76 20.09 1.93
C ALA A 167 9.28 18.65 1.98
N LEU A 168 8.38 17.68 2.18
CA LEU A 168 8.74 16.26 2.26
C LEU A 168 9.33 15.72 0.95
N ILE A 169 8.69 16.00 -0.19
CA ILE A 169 9.16 15.57 -1.51
C ILE A 169 10.53 16.20 -1.78
N THR A 170 10.74 17.47 -1.45
CA THR A 170 12.03 18.17 -1.62
C THR A 170 13.13 17.52 -0.78
N GLU A 171 12.86 17.24 0.50
CA GLU A 171 13.83 16.57 1.39
C GLU A 171 14.17 15.17 0.89
N MET A 172 13.18 14.41 0.42
CA MET A 172 13.39 13.04 -0.07
C MET A 172 14.10 13.03 -1.42
N ALA A 173 13.79 13.96 -2.32
CA ALA A 173 14.46 14.11 -3.61
C ALA A 173 15.95 14.46 -3.45
N ALA A 174 16.30 15.26 -2.44
CA ALA A 174 17.71 15.57 -2.13
C ALA A 174 18.52 14.33 -1.72
N ARG A 175 17.86 13.30 -1.18
CA ARG A 175 18.49 12.03 -0.75
C ARG A 175 18.42 10.94 -1.82
N ASN A 176 17.33 10.91 -2.58
CA ASN A 176 17.10 9.96 -3.67
C ASN A 176 16.45 10.68 -4.86
N PRO A 177 17.27 11.21 -5.79
CA PRO A 177 16.79 11.97 -6.94
C PRO A 177 15.95 11.15 -7.93
N GLU A 178 15.99 9.83 -7.91
CA GLU A 178 15.23 8.98 -8.85
C GLU A 178 13.89 8.48 -8.30
N LEU A 179 13.62 8.77 -7.01
CA LEU A 179 12.39 8.36 -6.32
C LEU A 179 11.16 8.99 -6.98
N LYS A 180 10.23 8.12 -7.35
CA LYS A 180 8.93 8.49 -7.91
C LYS A 180 7.84 8.35 -6.86
N TRP A 181 6.89 9.26 -6.90
CA TRP A 181 5.75 9.32 -6.00
C TRP A 181 4.49 8.98 -6.80
N LEU A 182 3.73 8.00 -6.34
CA LEU A 182 2.43 7.68 -6.91
C LEU A 182 1.35 7.92 -5.87
N PHE A 183 0.52 8.93 -6.09
CA PHE A 183 -0.65 9.16 -5.27
C PHE A 183 -1.89 8.45 -5.84
N THR A 184 -2.79 8.08 -4.96
CA THR A 184 -4.16 7.73 -5.32
C THR A 184 -5.10 8.09 -4.17
N VAL A 185 -6.35 8.40 -4.49
CA VAL A 185 -7.40 8.59 -3.50
C VAL A 185 -8.17 7.29 -3.34
N SER A 186 -8.36 6.84 -2.11
CA SER A 186 -9.10 5.60 -1.83
C SER A 186 -10.55 5.73 -2.30
N PRO A 187 -11.11 4.74 -3.04
CA PRO A 187 -12.51 4.72 -3.42
C PRO A 187 -13.48 4.44 -2.26
N ILE A 188 -12.97 4.01 -1.11
CA ILE A 188 -13.79 3.65 0.05
C ILE A 188 -14.44 4.92 0.62
N ARG A 189 -15.76 4.85 0.84
CA ARG A 189 -16.57 5.96 1.33
C ARG A 189 -16.60 6.01 2.86
N HIS A 190 -16.27 7.16 3.43
CA HIS A 190 -16.33 7.43 4.87
C HIS A 190 -17.69 8.05 5.24
N ILE A 191 -18.65 7.20 5.63
CA ILE A 191 -20.04 7.63 5.82
C ILE A 191 -20.36 8.24 7.19
N ARG A 192 -19.45 8.11 8.16
CA ARG A 192 -19.68 8.51 9.56
C ARG A 192 -20.20 9.95 9.68
N ASP A 193 -19.72 10.84 8.81
CA ASP A 193 -20.04 12.27 8.80
C ASP A 193 -20.96 12.66 7.63
N GLY A 194 -21.55 11.66 6.97
CA GLY A 194 -22.39 11.83 5.79
C GLY A 194 -21.61 11.93 4.49
N MET A 195 -22.33 11.70 3.39
CA MET A 195 -21.74 11.64 2.05
C MET A 195 -21.19 12.98 1.59
N HIS A 196 -21.77 14.10 2.03
CA HIS A 196 -21.29 15.43 1.69
C HIS A 196 -19.89 15.69 2.29
N ALA A 197 -19.71 15.40 3.59
CA ALA A 197 -18.40 15.51 4.24
C ALA A 197 -17.35 14.61 3.59
N ASN A 198 -17.73 13.39 3.19
CA ASN A 198 -16.86 12.52 2.40
C ASN A 198 -16.47 13.19 1.06
N GLN A 199 -17.41 13.79 0.34
CA GLN A 199 -17.10 14.46 -0.93
C GLN A 199 -16.15 15.65 -0.75
N LEU A 200 -16.38 16.50 0.26
CA LEU A 200 -15.47 17.60 0.58
C LEU A 200 -14.06 17.07 0.90
N SER A 201 -13.97 16.00 1.70
CA SER A 201 -12.70 15.36 2.01
C SER A 201 -12.00 14.81 0.77
N LYS A 202 -12.69 14.08 -0.10
CA LYS A 202 -12.06 13.48 -1.30
C LYS A 202 -11.64 14.58 -2.28
N SER A 203 -12.47 15.61 -2.45
CA SER A 203 -12.15 16.78 -3.29
C SER A 203 -10.89 17.51 -2.79
N THR A 204 -10.75 17.68 -1.48
CA THR A 204 -9.56 18.28 -0.87
C THR A 204 -8.30 17.48 -1.21
N LEU A 205 -8.36 16.15 -1.09
CA LEU A 205 -7.23 15.28 -1.43
C LEU A 205 -6.87 15.35 -2.92
N LEU A 206 -7.88 15.33 -3.81
CA LEU A 206 -7.69 15.42 -5.25
C LEU A 206 -7.04 16.75 -5.65
N LEU A 207 -7.53 17.87 -5.12
CA LEU A 207 -6.97 19.21 -5.37
C LEU A 207 -5.52 19.32 -4.88
N ALA A 208 -5.21 18.74 -3.72
CA ALA A 208 -3.85 18.75 -3.20
C ALA A 208 -2.90 17.90 -4.07
N ILE A 209 -3.33 16.71 -4.50
CA ILE A 209 -2.53 15.84 -5.38
C ILE A 209 -2.29 16.52 -6.73
N ASP A 210 -3.33 17.09 -7.35
CA ASP A 210 -3.19 17.82 -8.62
C ASP A 210 -2.16 18.95 -8.51
N ARG A 211 -2.21 19.72 -7.41
CA ARG A 211 -1.23 20.79 -7.17
C ARG A 211 0.20 20.24 -7.01
N LEU A 212 0.37 19.11 -6.32
CA LEU A 212 1.67 18.45 -6.17
C LEU A 212 2.20 17.91 -7.51
N GLN A 213 1.34 17.37 -8.38
CA GLN A 213 1.72 16.97 -9.73
C GLN A 213 2.22 18.16 -10.55
N GLN A 214 1.56 19.32 -10.45
CA GLN A 214 1.99 20.54 -11.14
C GLN A 214 3.35 21.05 -10.64
N LEU A 215 3.61 20.95 -9.33
CA LEU A 215 4.87 21.39 -8.72
C LEU A 215 6.03 20.43 -9.03
N PHE A 216 5.75 19.14 -9.23
CA PHE A 216 6.76 18.09 -9.41
C PHE A 216 6.41 17.12 -10.56
N PRO A 217 6.22 17.60 -11.81
CA PRO A 217 5.63 16.82 -12.90
C PRO A 217 6.43 15.58 -13.32
N GLU A 218 7.74 15.57 -13.09
CA GLU A 218 8.62 14.44 -13.43
C GLU A 218 8.70 13.38 -12.31
N ARG A 219 8.13 13.67 -11.13
CA ARG A 219 8.31 12.86 -9.92
C ARG A 219 6.99 12.42 -9.31
N VAL A 220 5.95 13.22 -9.44
CA VAL A 220 4.66 13.01 -8.78
C VAL A 220 3.63 12.61 -9.83
N PHE A 221 3.06 11.43 -9.63
CA PHE A 221 2.08 10.81 -10.51
C PHE A 221 0.82 10.48 -9.73
N TYR A 222 -0.28 10.30 -10.46
CA TYR A 222 -1.58 9.96 -9.90
C TYR A 222 -2.20 8.75 -10.62
N PHE A 223 -2.80 7.85 -9.85
CA PHE A 223 -3.63 6.77 -10.37
C PHE A 223 -5.10 6.98 -9.95
N PRO A 224 -6.06 7.06 -10.90
CA PRO A 224 -7.44 7.47 -10.63
C PRO A 224 -8.34 6.34 -10.09
N SER A 225 -7.95 5.71 -8.98
CA SER A 225 -8.72 4.58 -8.42
C SER A 225 -10.08 4.99 -7.84
N TYR A 226 -10.21 6.24 -7.37
CA TYR A 226 -11.45 6.81 -6.86
C TYR A 226 -12.48 7.01 -7.97
N GLU A 227 -12.05 7.60 -9.07
CA GLU A 227 -12.82 7.93 -10.26
C GLU A 227 -13.21 6.65 -11.01
N ILE A 228 -12.32 5.67 -11.15
CA ILE A 228 -12.69 4.38 -11.78
C ILE A 228 -13.85 3.72 -11.03
N ILE A 229 -13.82 3.71 -9.68
CA ILE A 229 -14.93 3.13 -8.92
C ILE A 229 -16.21 3.94 -9.09
N LEU A 230 -16.14 5.27 -8.98
CA LEU A 230 -17.35 6.09 -8.96
C LEU A 230 -17.95 6.37 -10.33
N ASP A 231 -17.13 6.51 -11.36
CA ASP A 231 -17.55 7.01 -12.67
C ASP A 231 -17.52 5.93 -13.75
N GLU A 232 -16.75 4.86 -13.57
CA GLU A 232 -16.72 3.74 -14.52
C GLU A 232 -17.48 2.52 -13.98
N LEU A 233 -17.35 2.21 -12.68
CA LEU A 233 -17.98 1.07 -12.00
C LEU A 233 -19.21 1.47 -11.16
N ARG A 234 -20.13 2.22 -11.76
CA ARG A 234 -21.29 2.86 -11.08
C ARG A 234 -22.33 1.92 -10.45
N ASP A 235 -22.31 0.63 -10.77
CA ASP A 235 -23.33 -0.34 -10.34
C ASP A 235 -22.99 -0.94 -8.96
N TYR A 236 -23.99 -1.13 -8.10
CA TYR A 236 -23.83 -1.72 -6.76
C TYR A 236 -23.16 -3.10 -6.76
N ARG A 237 -23.18 -3.85 -7.86
CA ARG A 237 -22.42 -5.10 -8.03
C ARG A 237 -20.90 -4.95 -7.82
N PHE A 238 -20.41 -3.72 -7.94
CA PHE A 238 -19.00 -3.38 -7.74
C PHE A 238 -18.67 -2.98 -6.29
N TYR A 239 -19.64 -3.02 -5.39
CA TYR A 239 -19.47 -2.80 -3.97
C TYR A 239 -19.65 -4.12 -3.21
N ALA A 240 -18.92 -4.27 -2.10
CA ALA A 240 -19.07 -5.36 -1.17
C ALA A 240 -20.39 -5.23 -0.39
N ASP A 241 -20.68 -6.21 0.48
CA ASP A 241 -21.95 -6.28 1.23
C ASP A 241 -22.22 -5.05 2.12
N ASP A 242 -21.17 -4.34 2.52
CA ASP A 242 -21.30 -3.09 3.30
C ASP A 242 -21.66 -1.86 2.45
N MET A 243 -21.68 -2.00 1.13
CA MET A 243 -21.95 -0.94 0.15
C MET A 243 -20.93 0.22 0.17
N LEU A 244 -19.79 0.05 0.84
CA LEU A 244 -18.75 1.07 0.99
C LEU A 244 -17.43 0.64 0.37
N HIS A 245 -17.06 -0.62 0.55
CA HIS A 245 -15.82 -1.17 0.02
C HIS A 245 -16.04 -1.67 -1.41
N PRO A 246 -15.04 -1.57 -2.30
CA PRO A 246 -15.09 -2.23 -3.59
C PRO A 246 -15.21 -3.75 -3.45
N SER A 247 -16.02 -4.38 -4.30
CA SER A 247 -16.16 -5.83 -4.36
C SER A 247 -14.90 -6.49 -4.93
N PRO A 248 -14.69 -7.80 -4.74
CA PRO A 248 -13.56 -8.51 -5.34
C PRO A 248 -13.49 -8.37 -6.87
N LEU A 249 -14.64 -8.23 -7.54
CA LEU A 249 -14.71 -7.97 -8.98
C LEU A 249 -14.14 -6.59 -9.32
N ALA A 250 -14.56 -5.55 -8.59
CA ALA A 250 -14.08 -4.19 -8.78
C ALA A 250 -12.58 -4.06 -8.48
N ILE A 251 -12.11 -4.75 -7.44
CA ILE A 251 -10.68 -4.81 -7.09
C ILE A 251 -9.85 -5.43 -8.23
N ARG A 252 -10.31 -6.54 -8.83
CA ARG A 252 -9.63 -7.13 -9.99
C ARG A 252 -9.61 -6.18 -11.18
N TYR A 253 -10.70 -5.47 -11.42
CA TYR A 253 -10.76 -4.47 -12.49
C TYR A 253 -9.75 -3.34 -12.26
N LEU A 254 -9.64 -2.82 -11.04
CA LEU A 254 -8.63 -1.82 -10.70
C LEU A 254 -7.20 -2.33 -10.89
N TRP A 255 -6.94 -3.61 -10.58
CA TRP A 255 -5.66 -4.24 -10.88
C TRP A 255 -5.37 -4.31 -12.39
N GLU A 256 -6.37 -4.61 -13.21
CA GLU A 256 -6.24 -4.59 -14.68
C GLU A 256 -5.89 -3.17 -15.18
N ARG A 257 -6.63 -2.15 -14.72
CA ARG A 257 -6.36 -0.74 -15.08
C ARG A 257 -4.98 -0.28 -14.59
N PHE A 258 -4.56 -0.69 -13.40
CA PHE A 258 -3.23 -0.42 -12.88
C PHE A 258 -2.14 -1.08 -13.74
N SER A 259 -2.35 -2.34 -14.13
CA SER A 259 -1.45 -3.08 -15.02
C SER A 259 -1.34 -2.46 -16.41
N GLU A 260 -2.46 -1.98 -16.96
CA GLU A 260 -2.49 -1.23 -18.23
C GLU A 260 -1.68 0.07 -18.17
N THR A 261 -1.77 0.77 -17.03
CA THR A 261 -1.12 2.07 -16.84
C THR A 261 0.39 1.94 -16.64
N PHE A 262 0.85 0.98 -15.83
CA PHE A 262 2.21 1.00 -15.30
C PHE A 262 3.11 -0.16 -15.74
N PHE A 263 2.57 -1.23 -16.32
CA PHE A 263 3.38 -2.40 -16.66
C PHE A 263 3.70 -2.47 -18.14
N SER A 264 4.99 -2.62 -18.43
CA SER A 264 5.49 -2.96 -19.76
C SER A 264 5.00 -4.36 -20.18
N PRO A 265 5.01 -4.69 -21.49
CA PRO A 265 4.74 -6.06 -21.95
C PRO A 265 5.63 -7.11 -21.28
N GLU A 266 6.92 -6.82 -21.08
CA GLU A 266 7.87 -7.69 -20.37
C GLU A 266 7.40 -7.94 -18.93
N THR A 267 7.05 -6.88 -18.20
CA THR A 267 6.54 -6.97 -16.82
C THR A 267 5.28 -7.83 -16.75
N LYS A 268 4.33 -7.65 -17.68
CA LYS A 268 3.11 -8.46 -17.76
C LYS A 268 3.42 -9.94 -18.01
N GLN A 269 4.40 -10.26 -18.85
CA GLN A 269 4.85 -11.64 -19.06
C GLN A 269 5.43 -12.26 -17.78
N VAL A 270 6.22 -11.51 -17.01
CA VAL A 270 6.73 -11.99 -15.71
C VAL A 270 5.58 -12.28 -14.75
N ILE A 271 4.59 -11.39 -14.66
CA ILE A 271 3.41 -11.60 -13.81
C ILE A 271 2.69 -12.90 -14.18
N VAL A 272 2.46 -13.16 -15.46
CA VAL A 272 1.82 -14.40 -15.93
C VAL A 272 2.64 -15.63 -15.54
N ALA A 273 3.97 -15.61 -15.75
CA ALA A 273 4.84 -16.73 -15.39
C ALA A 273 4.83 -17.01 -13.87
N VAL A 274 4.86 -15.96 -13.04
CA VAL A 274 4.74 -16.07 -11.58
C VAL A 274 3.39 -16.66 -11.18
N GLN A 275 2.29 -16.19 -11.78
CA GLN A 275 0.94 -16.70 -11.52
C GLN A 275 0.79 -18.17 -11.90
N ASP A 276 1.38 -18.58 -13.02
CA ASP A 276 1.38 -19.99 -13.45
C ASP A 276 2.11 -20.88 -12.42
N ILE A 277 3.29 -20.48 -11.94
CA ILE A 277 4.02 -21.20 -10.89
C ILE A 277 3.18 -21.29 -9.60
N ARG A 278 2.56 -20.20 -9.18
CA ARG A 278 1.71 -20.17 -7.98
C ARG A 278 0.49 -21.08 -8.12
N ARG A 279 -0.16 -21.09 -9.29
CA ARG A 279 -1.29 -21.98 -9.59
C ARG A 279 -0.87 -23.44 -9.53
N ASP A 280 0.27 -23.78 -10.13
CA ASP A 280 0.80 -25.13 -10.13
C ASP A 280 1.12 -25.60 -8.69
N LEU A 281 1.70 -24.74 -7.85
CA LEU A 281 2.00 -25.03 -6.44
C LEU A 281 0.76 -25.20 -5.54
N ALA A 282 -0.32 -24.51 -5.89
CA ALA A 282 -1.61 -24.59 -5.19
C ALA A 282 -2.39 -25.86 -5.53
N HIS A 283 -1.98 -26.60 -6.58
CA HIS A 283 -2.60 -27.87 -6.93
C HIS A 283 -2.45 -28.89 -5.80
N LYS A 284 -3.57 -29.51 -5.41
CA LYS A 284 -3.59 -30.57 -4.39
C LYS A 284 -3.64 -31.93 -5.10
N PRO A 285 -2.55 -32.72 -5.10
CA PRO A 285 -2.54 -34.02 -5.76
C PRO A 285 -3.42 -35.03 -5.01
N PHE A 286 -4.07 -35.92 -5.74
CA PHE A 286 -4.79 -37.06 -5.15
C PHE A 286 -3.83 -38.13 -4.59
N HIS A 287 -2.66 -38.30 -5.23
CA HIS A 287 -1.62 -39.24 -4.82
C HIS A 287 -0.27 -38.52 -4.71
N PRO A 288 0.04 -37.91 -3.54
CA PRO A 288 1.27 -37.14 -3.31
C PRO A 288 2.56 -37.94 -3.48
N GLU A 289 2.52 -39.27 -3.33
CA GLU A 289 3.71 -40.13 -3.45
C GLU A 289 3.92 -40.67 -4.88
N SER A 290 3.04 -40.33 -5.83
CA SER A 290 3.14 -40.84 -7.19
C SER A 290 4.33 -40.23 -7.95
N GLU A 291 4.98 -41.04 -8.80
CA GLU A 291 6.03 -40.55 -9.72
C GLU A 291 5.54 -39.39 -10.60
N ALA A 292 4.26 -39.41 -10.98
CA ALA A 292 3.66 -38.35 -11.77
C ALA A 292 3.68 -37.01 -11.04
N TYR A 293 3.37 -37.00 -9.74
CA TYR A 293 3.43 -35.79 -8.93
C TYR A 293 4.88 -35.34 -8.68
N GLN A 294 5.81 -36.26 -8.46
CA GLN A 294 7.23 -35.93 -8.35
C GLN A 294 7.76 -35.27 -9.64
N ARG A 295 7.43 -35.82 -10.81
CA ARG A 295 7.77 -35.20 -12.11
C ARG A 295 7.15 -33.81 -12.26
N PHE A 296 5.90 -33.64 -11.82
CA PHE A 296 5.22 -32.34 -11.84
C PHE A 296 5.94 -31.31 -10.95
N LEU A 297 6.33 -31.66 -9.73
CA LEU A 297 7.13 -30.80 -8.85
C LEU A 297 8.48 -30.43 -9.49
N GLY A 298 9.16 -31.40 -10.11
CA GLY A 298 10.40 -31.14 -10.85
C GLY A 298 10.22 -30.15 -12.00
N GLN A 299 9.08 -30.21 -12.72
CA GLN A 299 8.74 -29.21 -13.74
C GLN A 299 8.53 -27.81 -13.15
N ILE A 300 7.93 -27.69 -11.96
CA ILE A 300 7.79 -26.41 -11.27
C ILE A 300 9.17 -25.83 -10.92
N VAL A 301 10.07 -26.65 -10.37
CA VAL A 301 11.45 -26.21 -10.05
C VAL A 301 12.17 -25.72 -11.31
N LEU A 302 12.11 -26.46 -12.42
CA LEU A 302 12.71 -26.04 -13.69
C LEU A 302 12.12 -24.73 -14.24
N LYS A 303 10.80 -24.50 -14.06
CA LYS A 303 10.17 -23.22 -14.41
C LYS A 303 10.72 -22.07 -13.57
N ILE A 304 10.85 -22.29 -12.25
CA ILE A 304 11.42 -21.31 -11.32
C ILE A 304 12.87 -21.00 -11.70
N GLU A 305 13.71 -22.01 -11.92
CA GLU A 305 15.12 -21.84 -12.29
C GLU A 305 15.28 -21.07 -13.60
N ARG A 306 14.48 -21.36 -14.64
CA ARG A 306 14.47 -20.59 -15.88
C ARG A 306 14.08 -19.13 -15.66
N LEU A 307 13.07 -18.89 -14.82
CA LEU A 307 12.58 -17.55 -14.55
C LEU A 307 13.61 -16.73 -13.76
N ILE A 308 14.24 -17.30 -12.73
CA ILE A 308 15.34 -16.67 -11.98
C ILE A 308 16.55 -16.44 -12.88
N GLY A 309 16.89 -17.40 -13.75
CA GLY A 309 17.98 -17.25 -14.70
C GLY A 309 17.82 -16.04 -15.64
N LYS A 310 16.58 -15.72 -16.03
CA LYS A 310 16.26 -14.51 -16.80
C LYS A 310 16.13 -13.25 -15.91
N TYR A 311 15.62 -13.39 -14.69
CA TYR A 311 15.35 -12.29 -13.76
C TYR A 311 15.89 -12.60 -12.35
N PRO A 312 17.20 -12.38 -12.10
CA PRO A 312 17.87 -12.82 -10.87
C PRO A 312 17.37 -12.15 -9.58
N TYR A 313 16.62 -11.05 -9.69
CA TYR A 313 16.06 -10.31 -8.56
C TYR A 313 14.74 -10.92 -8.02
N LEU A 314 14.16 -11.93 -8.69
CA LEU A 314 12.94 -12.58 -8.21
C LEU A 314 13.24 -13.56 -7.08
N ASP A 315 12.53 -13.43 -5.95
CA ASP A 315 12.65 -14.33 -4.82
C ASP A 315 11.59 -15.45 -4.87
N PHE A 316 12.07 -16.67 -5.15
CA PHE A 316 11.30 -17.91 -5.10
C PHE A 316 11.86 -18.91 -4.08
N GLN A 317 12.68 -18.47 -3.12
CA GLN A 317 13.35 -19.39 -2.19
C GLN A 317 12.34 -20.30 -1.48
N LYS A 318 11.25 -19.71 -0.98
CA LYS A 318 10.18 -20.43 -0.27
C LYS A 318 9.47 -21.45 -1.16
N GLU A 319 9.18 -21.10 -2.41
CA GLU A 319 8.54 -21.99 -3.37
C GLU A 319 9.45 -23.16 -3.75
N THR A 320 10.74 -22.89 -3.94
CA THR A 320 11.75 -23.92 -4.23
C THR A 320 11.91 -24.87 -3.05
N GLU A 321 12.04 -24.34 -1.82
CA GLU A 321 12.08 -25.15 -0.59
C GLU A 321 10.83 -26.00 -0.42
N LEU A 322 9.64 -25.43 -0.71
CA LEU A 322 8.38 -26.17 -0.66
C LEU A 322 8.36 -27.33 -1.66
N CYS A 323 8.82 -27.13 -2.89
CA CYS A 323 8.96 -28.21 -3.87
C CYS A 323 9.92 -29.29 -3.38
N HIS A 324 11.08 -28.91 -2.83
CA HIS A 324 12.06 -29.87 -2.32
C HIS A 324 11.55 -30.68 -1.14
N MET A 325 10.86 -30.04 -0.18
CA MET A 325 10.21 -30.74 0.93
C MET A 325 9.15 -31.73 0.44
N ARG A 326 8.39 -31.40 -0.62
CA ARG A 326 7.37 -32.30 -1.19
C ARG A 326 7.96 -33.42 -2.05
N LEU A 327 9.17 -33.24 -2.59
CA LEU A 327 9.90 -34.24 -3.37
C LEU A 327 10.59 -35.27 -2.49
N ASN A 328 11.10 -34.85 -1.34
CA ASN A 328 11.78 -35.67 -0.34
C ASN A 328 11.04 -35.55 1.02
N PRO A 329 9.83 -36.12 1.14
CA PRO A 329 8.94 -35.93 2.29
C PRO A 329 9.47 -36.51 3.61
#